data_AF-A0A1E3B875-F1
#
_entry.id   AF-A0A1E3B875-F1
#
_cell.length_a   1.000
_cell.length_b   1.000
_cell.length_c   1.000
_cell.angle_alpha   90.00
_cell.angle_beta   90.00
_cell.angle_gamma   90.00
#
_symmetry.space_group_name_H-M   'P 1'
#
loop_
_entity.id
_entity.type
_entity.pdbx_description
1 polymer ?
#
loop_
_entity_poly.entity_id
_entity_poly.type
_entity_poly.pdbx_seq_one_letter_code
_entity_poly.pdbx_strand_id
1 'polypeptide(L)' 'MSAEGVKDKNGETIYEDDFVFTRYRGGSHQGKVEKIVTDEAGAREEGVANPPKVIYTDQHGHPVAHNPSTLDKTATSD' A
#
# COMPACT_ATOMS: atom_id res chain seq x y z
N MET A 1 5.46 2.12 -21.34
CA MET A 1 4.70 1.34 -20.35
C MET A 1 3.36 2.04 -20.18
N SER A 2 2.26 1.42 -20.60
CA SER A 2 0.92 1.95 -20.34
C SER A 2 0.76 2.08 -18.83
N ALA A 3 0.49 3.28 -18.32
CA ALA A 3 0.41 3.56 -16.89
C ALA A 3 -0.90 2.98 -16.31
N GLU A 4 -1.02 1.66 -16.31
CA GLU A 4 -2.01 1.00 -15.46
C GLU A 4 -1.57 1.25 -14.02
N GLY A 5 -2.42 1.97 -13.27
CA GLY A 5 -2.12 2.35 -11.88
C GLY A 5 -1.86 1.15 -10.98
N VAL A 6 -1.28 1.40 -9.80
CA VAL A 6 -1.04 0.35 -8.81
C VAL A 6 -2.38 -0.15 -8.28
N LYS A 7 -2.63 -1.46 -8.38
CA LYS A 7 -3.91 -2.08 -8.02
C LYS A 7 -3.84 -2.93 -6.77
N ASP A 8 -4.91 -2.90 -5.99
CA ASP A 8 -5.12 -3.81 -4.87
C ASP A 8 -5.42 -5.24 -5.38
N LYS A 9 -5.66 -6.18 -4.46
CA LYS A 9 -5.95 -7.57 -4.83
C LYS A 9 -7.27 -7.76 -5.59
N ASN A 10 -8.18 -6.78 -5.51
CA ASN A 10 -9.49 -6.78 -6.15
C ASN A 10 -9.47 -6.06 -7.52
N GLY A 11 -8.32 -5.52 -7.92
CA GLY A 11 -8.14 -4.79 -9.17
C GLY A 11 -8.49 -3.30 -9.09
N GLU A 12 -8.77 -2.79 -7.89
CA GLU A 12 -9.04 -1.38 -7.65
C GLU A 12 -7.74 -0.58 -7.62
N THR A 13 -7.72 0.60 -8.25
CA THR A 13 -6.53 1.45 -8.23
C THR A 13 -6.37 2.10 -6.85
N ILE A 14 -5.17 1.98 -6.29
CA ILE A 14 -4.73 2.60 -5.04
C ILE A 14 -4.10 3.94 -5.37
N TYR A 15 -4.50 4.97 -4.65
CA TYR A 15 -3.92 6.30 -4.64
C TYR A 15 -3.40 6.64 -3.25
N GLU A 16 -2.55 7.66 -3.15
CA GLU A 16 -2.29 8.30 -1.86
C GLU A 16 -3.61 8.76 -1.23
N ASP A 17 -3.63 8.80 0.09
CA ASP A 17 -4.81 9.07 0.91
C ASP A 17 -5.92 8.00 0.93
N ASP A 18 -5.87 6.96 0.08
CA ASP A 18 -6.75 5.81 0.23
C ASP A 18 -6.49 5.07 1.54
N PHE A 19 -7.51 4.44 2.10
CA PHE A 19 -7.32 3.54 3.24
C PHE A 19 -7.15 2.10 2.74
N VAL A 20 -6.11 1.42 3.23
CA VAL A 20 -5.78 0.05 2.86
C VAL A 20 -5.66 -0.83 4.09
N PHE A 21 -5.92 -2.13 3.92
CA PHE A 21 -5.64 -3.10 4.98
C PHE A 21 -5.14 -4.43 4.43
N THR A 22 -4.48 -5.17 5.31
CA THR A 22 -4.18 -6.60 5.14
C THR A 22 -4.41 -7.34 6.46
N ARG A 23 -4.84 -8.60 6.40
CA ARG A 23 -5.09 -9.44 7.57
C ARG A 23 -4.01 -10.49 7.72
N TYR A 24 -3.63 -10.79 8.96
CA TYR A 24 -2.79 -11.92 9.33
C TYR A 24 -3.41 -12.68 10.51
N ARG A 25 -2.82 -13.81 10.89
CA ARG A 25 -3.35 -14.59 12.03
C ARG A 25 -3.22 -13.78 13.32
N GLY A 26 -4.36 -13.35 13.86
CA GLY A 26 -4.41 -12.62 15.13
C GLY A 26 -4.38 -11.09 15.00
N GLY A 27 -4.50 -10.53 13.79
CA GLY A 27 -4.57 -9.08 13.61
C GLY A 27 -4.64 -8.61 12.16
N SER A 28 -4.41 -7.32 11.99
CA SER A 28 -4.34 -6.65 10.69
C SER A 28 -3.31 -5.51 10.74
N HIS A 29 -2.84 -5.08 9.58
CA HIS A 29 -2.23 -3.77 9.42
C HIS A 29 -3.16 -2.95 8.55
N GLN A 30 -3.62 -1.82 9.06
CA GLN A 30 -4.50 -0.92 8.32
C GLN A 30 -4.07 0.53 8.52
N GLY A 31 -4.16 1.32 7.45
CA GLY A 31 -3.73 2.71 7.49
C GLY A 31 -4.01 3.44 6.18
N LYS A 32 -3.80 4.75 6.22
CA LYS A 32 -3.92 5.63 5.07
C LYS A 32 -2.64 5.56 4.25
N VAL A 33 -2.74 5.43 2.92
CA VAL A 33 -1.59 5.39 2.03
C VAL A 33 -0.86 6.72 2.06
N GLU A 34 0.43 6.67 2.39
CA GLU A 34 1.33 7.83 2.46
C GLU A 34 2.16 8.00 1.19
N LYS A 35 2.59 6.88 0.57
CA LYS A 35 3.40 6.89 -0.65
C LYS A 35 3.18 5.61 -1.45
N ILE A 36 3.21 5.73 -2.78
CA ILE A 36 3.24 4.59 -3.69
C ILE A 36 4.58 4.58 -4.44
N VAL A 37 5.39 3.57 -4.14
CA VAL A 37 6.69 3.37 -4.79
C VAL A 37 6.51 2.46 -6.00
N THR A 38 6.86 2.93 -7.18
CA THR A 38 6.67 2.20 -8.46
C THR A 38 7.97 1.83 -9.16
N ASP A 39 9.12 2.38 -8.75
CA ASP A 39 10.42 2.14 -9.36
C ASP A 39 11.53 1.86 -8.34
N GLU A 40 12.67 1.42 -8.85
CA GLU A 40 13.85 1.06 -8.03
C GLU A 40 14.50 2.26 -7.35
N ALA A 41 14.37 3.47 -7.92
CA ALA A 41 14.94 4.68 -7.34
C ALA A 41 14.19 5.07 -6.06
N GLY A 42 12.85 5.11 -6.11
CA GLY A 42 12.00 5.32 -4.95
C GLY A 42 12.10 4.18 -3.94
N ALA A 43 12.27 2.94 -4.41
CA ALA A 43 12.48 1.80 -3.52
C ALA A 43 13.77 1.95 -2.69
N ARG A 44 14.85 2.39 -3.33
CA ARG A 44 16.12 2.69 -2.65
C ARG A 44 15.99 3.86 -1.66
N GLU A 45 15.29 4.93 -2.04
CA GLU A 45 15.04 6.09 -1.15
C GLU A 45 14.29 5.68 0.12
N GLU A 46 13.27 4.84 -0.02
CA GLU A 46 12.43 4.36 1.08
C GLU A 46 13.02 3.13 1.81
N GLY A 47 14.16 2.60 1.36
CA GLY A 47 14.77 1.41 1.96
C GLY A 47 13.94 0.13 1.81
N VAL A 48 13.11 0.05 0.76
CA VAL A 48 12.26 -1.12 0.46
C VAL A 48 12.78 -1.87 -0.78
N ALA A 49 12.43 -3.14 -0.92
CA ALA A 49 12.80 -3.95 -2.07
C ALA A 49 11.56 -4.36 -2.89
N ASN A 50 11.78 -4.65 -4.18
CA ASN A 50 10.78 -5.19 -5.10
C ASN A 50 9.54 -4.28 -5.26
N PRO A 51 9.67 -3.11 -5.91
CA PRO A 51 8.51 -2.31 -6.28
C PRO A 51 7.54 -3.11 -7.20
N PRO A 52 6.23 -2.82 -7.18
CA PRO A 52 5.60 -1.72 -6.45
C PRO A 52 5.40 -1.99 -4.95
N LYS A 53 5.47 -0.92 -4.14
CA LYS A 53 5.18 -0.94 -2.70
C LYS A 53 4.23 0.20 -2.31
N VAL A 54 3.30 -0.12 -1.42
CA VAL A 54 2.41 0.85 -0.77
C VAL A 54 2.93 1.07 0.64
N ILE A 55 3.24 2.32 0.98
CA ILE A 55 3.75 2.73 2.29
C ILE A 55 2.63 3.40 3.08
N TYR A 56 2.44 2.99 4.33
CA TYR A 56 1.48 3.56 5.26
C TYR A 56 1.90 3.30 6.72
N THR A 57 1.47 4.15 7.64
CA THR A 57 1.53 3.87 9.08
C THR A 57 0.30 3.08 9.52
N ASP A 58 0.50 1.97 10.23
CA ASP A 58 -0.60 1.14 10.71
C ASP A 58 -1.31 1.71 11.95
N GLN A 59 -2.40 1.08 12.37
CA GLN A 59 -3.21 1.49 13.52
C GLN A 59 -2.47 1.45 14.88
N HIS A 60 -1.24 0.94 14.93
CA HIS A 60 -0.39 0.90 16.10
C HIS A 60 0.79 1.88 16.02
N GLY A 61 0.88 2.66 14.93
CA GLY A 61 1.96 3.62 14.71
C GLY A 61 3.21 3.00 14.09
N HIS A 62 3.13 1.78 13.55
CA HIS A 62 4.27 1.14 12.89
C HIS A 62 4.28 1.46 11.38
N PRO A 63 5.46 1.78 10.79
CA PRO A 63 5.58 1.93 9.35
C PRO A 63 5.44 0.57 8.65
N VAL A 64 4.67 0.52 7.57
CA VAL A 64 4.43 -0.67 6.76
C VAL A 64 4.70 -0.37 5.29
N ALA A 65 5.45 -1.25 4.63
CA ALA A 65 5.63 -1.26 3.18
C ALA A 65 5.17 -2.60 2.60
N HIS A 66 4.03 -2.60 1.91
CA HIS A 66 3.38 -3.85 1.49
C HIS A 66 3.25 -3.98 -0.03
N ASN A 67 3.16 -5.22 -0.52
CA ASN A 67 2.83 -5.47 -1.92
C ASN A 67 1.36 -5.09 -2.17
N PRO A 68 1.06 -4.18 -3.12
CA PRO A 68 -0.31 -3.75 -3.40
C PRO A 68 -1.25 -4.90 -3.76
N SER A 69 -0.79 -5.92 -4.48
CA SER A 69 -1.63 -7.05 -4.93
C SER A 69 -2.09 -7.99 -3.80
N THR A 70 -1.78 -7.64 -2.55
CA THR A 70 -2.13 -8.39 -1.34
C THR A 70 -2.84 -7.52 -0.31
N LEU A 71 -3.11 -6.27 -0.65
CA LEU A 71 -3.92 -5.35 0.14
C LEU A 71 -5.36 -5.37 -0.37
N ASP A 72 -6.28 -4.99 0.50
CA ASP A 72 -7.62 -4.52 0.15
C ASP A 72 -7.65 -3.00 0.29
N LYS A 73 -8.11 -2.30 -0.75
CA LYS A 73 -8.53 -0.90 -0.63
C LYS A 73 -9.93 -0.86 -0.02
N THR A 74 -10.15 0.08 0.89
CA THR A 74 -11.49 0.38 1.41
C THR A 74 -11.92 1.76 0.96
N ALA A 75 -13.14 1.88 0.45
CA ALA A 75 -13.77 3.18 0.30
C ALA A 75 -14.04 3.76 1.69
N THR A 76 -13.23 4.71 2.14
CA THR A 76 -13.60 5.51 3.31
C THR A 76 -14.71 6.46 2.86
N SER A 77 -15.95 6.16 3.26
CA SER A 77 -17.08 7.07 3.18
C SER A 77 -17.84 6.96 4.49
N ASP A 78 -17.39 7.73 5.49
CA ASP A 78 -18.22 8.31 6.56
C ASP A 78 -17.39 9.35 7.33
#